data_AF-A0A1Y5FZJ2-F1
#
_entry.id   AF-A0A1Y5FZJ2-F1
#
_cell.length_a   1.000
_cell.length_b   1.000
_cell.length_c   1.000
_cell.angle_alpha   90.00
_cell.angle_beta   90.00
_cell.angle_gamma   90.00
#
_symmetry.space_group_name_H-M   'P 1'
#
loop_
_entity.id
_entity.type
_entity.pdbx_description
1 polymer ?
#
loop_
_entity_poly.entity_id
_entity_poly.type
_entity_poly.pdbx_seq_one_letter_code
_entity_poly.pdbx_strand_id
1 'polypeptide(L)'
;MQENEKQILIENLLHSIRKRPASVVSSGVQKTLDESALAKEFYTLISEATGDHYKSEQKQVTILLADLRGFSAMSEKHTAKELIDLLNRYFHKMSEIILHYGGTIDKFMGDSVMALFGAPSSNEDDLERALACAVEMQLAMNDVNETNQALGLPNIYMGIGLNTGTVVAGNLGSILHSEYTVIGNEVNLTSRIEAHSLRGQIMLSESTYDLAAEYVTVGTINDVLVKGRSKSVRLYELLSTSRPKQLEVPQREIRKSPRIAVNMPLNFQTVAGKTVQTEEYEGRINNISYNGMMAVLPMPIQPSAEIKIHFALSMMSNRTSEVYAKVLHVQELDKQFYCQLEFTFIDDDAQRELKEFIDRIIESN
;
A
#
# COMPACT_ATOMS: atom_id res chain seq x y z
N MET A 1 -13.16 -4.31 -26.40
CA MET A 1 -12.25 -3.30 -27.02
C MET A 1 -11.80 -2.38 -25.89
N GLN A 2 -10.50 -2.07 -25.77
CA GLN A 2 -10.04 -1.23 -24.66
C GLN A 2 -10.64 0.18 -24.75
N GLU A 3 -10.78 0.88 -23.62
CA GLU A 3 -11.46 2.19 -23.58
C GLU A 3 -10.78 3.24 -24.47
N ASN A 4 -9.45 3.28 -24.46
CA ASN A 4 -8.68 4.13 -25.37
C ASN A 4 -8.95 3.81 -26.84
N GLU A 5 -9.13 2.54 -27.21
CA GLU A 5 -9.44 2.15 -28.59
C GLU A 5 -10.85 2.61 -29.00
N LYS A 6 -11.83 2.58 -28.09
CA LYS A 6 -13.17 3.13 -28.32
C LYS A 6 -13.14 4.63 -28.54
N GLN A 7 -12.38 5.36 -27.72
CA GLN A 7 -12.29 6.80 -27.82
C GLN A 7 -11.60 7.24 -29.11
N ILE A 8 -10.52 6.55 -29.50
CA ILE A 8 -9.86 6.71 -30.80
C ILE A 8 -10.82 6.37 -31.95
N LEU A 9 -11.62 5.31 -31.85
CA LEU A 9 -12.60 4.94 -32.87
C LEU A 9 -13.70 6.00 -33.02
N ILE A 10 -14.20 6.55 -31.91
CA ILE A 10 -15.20 7.62 -31.92
C ILE A 10 -14.62 8.89 -32.55
N GLU A 11 -13.41 9.30 -32.16
CA GLU A 11 -12.74 10.46 -32.78
C GLU A 11 -12.52 10.26 -34.29
N ASN A 12 -12.11 9.05 -34.70
CA ASN A 12 -11.94 8.71 -36.12
C ASN A 12 -13.26 8.71 -36.89
N LEU A 13 -14.36 8.26 -36.28
CA LEU A 13 -15.71 8.29 -36.86
C LEU A 13 -16.20 9.74 -37.01
N LEU A 14 -16.07 10.56 -35.96
CA LEU A 14 -16.43 11.98 -36.00
C LEU A 14 -15.60 12.74 -37.03
N HIS A 15 -14.29 12.48 -37.09
CA HIS A 15 -13.41 13.05 -38.12
C HIS A 15 -13.80 12.63 -39.54
N SER A 16 -14.20 11.38 -39.73
CA SER A 16 -14.69 10.87 -41.02
C SER A 16 -16.01 11.50 -41.43
N ILE A 17 -16.90 11.80 -40.48
CA ILE A 17 -18.15 12.53 -40.71
C ILE A 17 -17.85 13.98 -41.10
N ARG A 18 -16.91 14.65 -40.43
CA ARG A 18 -16.47 16.02 -40.77
C ARG A 18 -15.92 16.13 -42.21
N LYS A 19 -15.28 15.07 -42.71
CA LYS A 19 -14.68 15.02 -44.05
C LYS A 19 -15.65 14.67 -45.18
N ARG A 20 -16.90 14.27 -44.88
CA ARG A 20 -17.88 14.02 -45.93
C ARG A 20 -18.31 15.35 -46.56
N PRO A 21 -18.21 15.51 -47.89
CA PRO A 21 -18.72 16.70 -48.56
C PRO A 21 -20.23 16.81 -48.31
N ALA A 22 -20.70 18.03 -48.08
CA ALA A 22 -22.09 18.36 -47.76
C ALA A 22 -23.04 18.13 -48.96
N SER A 23 -23.15 16.90 -49.45
CA SER A 23 -24.01 16.54 -50.59
C SER A 23 -25.35 15.91 -50.18
N VAL A 24 -25.67 15.83 -48.89
CA VAL A 24 -26.98 15.31 -48.44
C VAL A 24 -27.55 16.15 -47.29
N VAL A 25 -27.96 17.39 -47.56
CA VAL A 25 -29.16 17.99 -46.94
C VAL A 25 -29.76 19.00 -47.93
N SER A 26 -30.75 18.55 -48.68
CA SER A 26 -31.74 19.44 -49.29
C SER A 26 -32.62 20.07 -48.21
N SER A 27 -33.00 21.33 -48.42
CA SER A 27 -33.91 22.17 -47.62
C SER A 27 -33.43 22.59 -46.22
N GLY A 28 -32.74 23.73 -46.16
CA GLY A 28 -33.27 24.88 -45.41
C GLY A 28 -33.30 24.83 -43.88
N VAL A 29 -32.44 24.07 -43.21
CA VAL A 29 -32.00 24.38 -41.83
C VAL A 29 -30.57 23.86 -41.69
N GLN A 30 -29.61 24.74 -41.48
CA GLN A 30 -28.24 24.35 -41.14
C GLN A 30 -28.26 23.89 -39.68
N LYS A 31 -28.70 22.65 -39.43
CA LYS A 31 -28.62 22.02 -38.11
C LYS A 31 -27.15 21.85 -37.78
N THR A 32 -26.64 22.63 -36.83
CA THR A 32 -25.37 22.35 -36.18
C THR A 32 -25.47 20.97 -35.55
N LEU A 33 -24.65 20.02 -36.02
CA LEU A 33 -24.53 18.72 -35.35
C LEU A 33 -23.95 18.96 -33.95
N ASP A 34 -24.68 18.54 -32.93
CA ASP A 34 -24.17 18.48 -31.56
C ASP A 34 -23.21 17.30 -31.46
N GLU A 35 -21.91 17.57 -31.61
CA GLU A 35 -20.86 16.55 -31.57
C GLU A 35 -20.82 15.80 -30.23
N SER A 36 -21.21 16.44 -29.13
CA SER A 36 -21.26 15.80 -27.82
C SER A 36 -22.38 14.76 -27.76
N ALA A 37 -23.55 15.10 -28.29
CA ALA A 37 -24.67 14.16 -28.42
C ALA A 37 -24.33 13.00 -29.36
N LEU A 38 -23.67 13.27 -30.49
CA LEU A 38 -23.30 12.25 -31.47
C LEU A 38 -22.20 11.31 -30.95
N ALA A 39 -21.21 11.85 -30.25
CA ALA A 39 -20.17 11.06 -29.58
C ALA A 39 -20.78 10.10 -28.55
N LYS A 40 -21.76 10.59 -27.78
CA LYS A 40 -22.51 9.77 -26.81
C LYS A 40 -23.32 8.66 -27.50
N GLU A 41 -23.91 8.93 -28.64
CA GLU A 41 -24.66 7.95 -29.43
C GLU A 41 -23.73 6.87 -30.02
N PHE A 42 -22.58 7.24 -30.59
CA PHE A 42 -21.58 6.28 -31.06
C PHE A 42 -21.00 5.44 -29.93
N TYR A 43 -20.67 6.06 -28.81
CA TYR A 43 -20.21 5.33 -27.62
C TYR A 43 -21.26 4.31 -27.19
N THR A 44 -22.53 4.71 -27.15
CA THR A 44 -23.65 3.83 -26.79
C THR A 44 -23.74 2.65 -27.74
N LEU A 45 -23.75 2.89 -29.05
CA LEU A 45 -23.84 1.85 -30.09
C LEU A 45 -22.64 0.90 -30.10
N ILE A 46 -21.41 1.43 -29.96
CA ILE A 46 -20.18 0.62 -29.91
C ILE A 46 -20.21 -0.26 -28.67
N SER A 47 -20.57 0.30 -27.51
CA SER A 47 -20.62 -0.43 -26.25
C SER A 47 -21.80 -1.41 -26.18
N GLU A 48 -22.92 -1.15 -26.87
CA GLU A 48 -24.02 -2.12 -27.08
C GLU A 48 -23.59 -3.26 -28.02
N ALA A 49 -22.96 -2.94 -29.15
CA ALA A 49 -22.46 -3.93 -30.11
C ALA A 49 -21.33 -4.81 -29.55
N THR A 50 -20.55 -4.27 -28.61
CA THR A 50 -19.48 -5.02 -27.90
C THR A 50 -19.96 -5.67 -26.60
N GLY A 51 -21.18 -5.37 -26.14
CA GLY A 51 -21.74 -5.91 -24.90
C GLY A 51 -21.05 -5.42 -23.62
N ASP A 52 -20.37 -4.26 -23.69
CA ASP A 52 -19.42 -3.76 -22.69
C ASP A 52 -20.04 -2.91 -21.56
N HIS A 53 -21.32 -2.55 -21.65
CA HIS A 53 -21.87 -1.49 -20.79
C HIS A 53 -21.98 -1.83 -19.30
N TYR A 54 -22.25 -3.08 -18.91
CA TYR A 54 -22.50 -3.42 -17.49
C TYR A 54 -22.20 -4.89 -17.14
N LYS A 55 -21.33 -5.57 -17.88
CA LYS A 55 -20.96 -6.94 -17.50
C LYS A 55 -20.02 -6.88 -16.30
N SER A 56 -20.62 -6.92 -15.11
CA SER A 56 -19.92 -7.34 -13.92
C SER A 56 -19.96 -8.86 -13.86
N GLU A 57 -18.84 -9.45 -13.46
CA GLU A 57 -18.72 -10.89 -13.29
C GLU A 57 -18.13 -11.19 -11.92
N GLN A 58 -18.58 -12.28 -11.30
CA GLN A 58 -17.92 -12.79 -10.11
C GLN A 58 -16.66 -13.52 -10.53
N LYS A 59 -15.52 -13.08 -10.00
CA LYS A 59 -14.21 -13.69 -10.26
C LYS A 59 -13.50 -13.96 -8.95
N GLN A 60 -12.79 -15.08 -8.91
CA GLN A 60 -11.77 -15.28 -7.88
C GLN A 60 -10.52 -14.52 -8.31
N VAL A 61 -10.06 -13.62 -7.46
CA VAL A 61 -8.92 -12.73 -7.75
C VAL A 61 -7.99 -12.75 -6.55
N THR A 62 -6.68 -12.74 -6.82
CA THR A 62 -5.68 -12.39 -5.81
C THR A 62 -5.40 -10.89 -5.92
N ILE A 63 -5.73 -10.18 -4.86
CA ILE A 63 -5.59 -8.73 -4.74
C ILE A 63 -4.30 -8.47 -3.97
N LEU A 64 -3.42 -7.66 -4.57
CA LEU A 64 -2.20 -7.16 -3.94
C LEU A 64 -2.40 -5.68 -3.66
N LEU A 65 -2.18 -5.28 -2.41
CA LEU A 65 -2.10 -3.88 -2.03
C LEU A 65 -0.73 -3.61 -1.42
N ALA A 66 -0.04 -2.58 -1.91
CA ALA A 66 1.23 -2.14 -1.37
C ALA A 66 1.18 -0.66 -1.01
N ASP A 67 1.78 -0.28 0.12
CA ASP A 67 1.75 1.07 0.68
C ASP A 67 3.11 1.45 1.27
N LEU A 68 3.45 2.75 1.23
CA LEU A 68 4.70 3.26 1.77
C LEU A 68 4.57 3.58 3.26
N ARG A 69 5.37 2.90 4.08
CA ARG A 69 5.40 3.10 5.54
C ARG A 69 5.96 4.46 5.89
N GLY A 70 5.14 5.24 6.61
CA GLY A 70 5.53 6.56 7.09
C GLY A 70 5.50 7.66 6.03
N PHE A 71 4.98 7.40 4.83
CA PHE A 71 5.01 8.38 3.74
C PHE A 71 4.24 9.66 4.05
N SER A 72 3.09 9.57 4.74
CA SER A 72 2.30 10.75 5.10
C SER A 72 3.09 11.71 5.98
N ALA A 73 3.81 11.19 6.99
CA ALA A 73 4.70 11.99 7.83
C ALA A 73 5.91 12.55 7.05
N MET A 74 6.48 11.74 6.17
CA MET A 74 7.57 12.16 5.29
C MET A 74 7.14 13.33 4.38
N SER A 75 5.90 13.31 3.88
CA SER A 75 5.39 14.29 2.92
C SER A 75 5.34 15.73 3.46
N GLU A 76 5.33 15.91 4.77
CA GLU A 76 5.34 17.24 5.41
C GLU A 76 6.74 17.89 5.41
N LYS A 77 7.80 17.10 5.26
CA LYS A 77 9.20 17.55 5.37
C LYS A 77 9.90 17.77 4.02
N HIS A 78 9.24 17.42 2.92
CA HIS A 78 9.79 17.52 1.57
C HIS A 78 8.95 18.41 0.68
N THR A 79 9.57 18.97 -0.36
CA THR A 79 8.83 19.76 -1.34
C THR A 79 7.91 18.85 -2.17
N ALA A 80 6.78 19.41 -2.63
CA ALA A 80 5.85 18.67 -3.49
C ALA A 80 6.54 18.10 -4.75
N LYS A 81 7.52 18.82 -5.30
CA LYS A 81 8.29 18.36 -6.46
C LYS A 81 9.13 17.13 -6.15
N GLU A 82 9.89 17.15 -5.05
CA GLU A 82 10.70 16.00 -4.62
C GLU A 82 9.85 14.77 -4.35
N LEU A 83 8.69 14.95 -3.73
CA LEU A 83 7.74 13.87 -3.45
C LEU A 83 7.13 13.28 -4.72
N ILE A 84 6.74 14.13 -5.67
CA ILE A 84 6.22 13.66 -6.97
C ILE A 84 7.31 12.89 -7.73
N ASP A 85 8.53 13.39 -7.78
CA ASP A 85 9.64 12.71 -8.47
C ASP A 85 9.97 11.37 -7.78
N LEU A 86 9.93 11.32 -6.45
CA LEU A 86 10.11 10.08 -5.67
C LEU A 86 8.98 9.08 -5.94
N LEU A 87 7.72 9.51 -5.87
CA LEU A 87 6.56 8.66 -6.13
C LEU A 87 6.55 8.14 -7.55
N ASN A 88 6.88 8.98 -8.55
CA ASN A 88 6.92 8.55 -9.94
C ASN A 88 7.99 7.47 -10.16
N ARG A 89 9.17 7.59 -9.55
CA ARG A 89 10.21 6.54 -9.63
C ARG A 89 9.75 5.25 -8.96
N TYR A 90 9.18 5.35 -7.77
CA TYR A 90 8.62 4.21 -7.05
C TYR A 90 7.53 3.51 -7.86
N PHE A 91 6.51 4.25 -8.30
CA PHE A 91 5.41 3.71 -9.09
C PHE A 91 5.86 3.14 -10.42
N HIS A 92 6.83 3.77 -11.10
CA HIS A 92 7.40 3.22 -12.32
C HIS A 92 7.99 1.83 -12.07
N LYS A 93 8.87 1.69 -11.06
CA LYS A 93 9.50 0.41 -10.74
C LYS A 93 8.50 -0.66 -10.30
N MET A 94 7.53 -0.29 -9.45
CA MET A 94 6.48 -1.23 -9.01
C MET A 94 5.60 -1.66 -10.19
N SER A 95 5.26 -0.74 -11.09
CA SER A 95 4.44 -1.01 -12.27
C SER A 95 5.15 -1.96 -13.23
N GLU A 96 6.44 -1.77 -13.47
CA GLU A 96 7.24 -2.69 -14.29
C GLU A 96 7.17 -4.12 -13.75
N ILE A 97 7.30 -4.31 -12.44
CA ILE A 97 7.27 -5.63 -11.80
C ILE A 97 5.86 -6.23 -11.87
N ILE A 98 4.82 -5.46 -11.55
CA ILE A 98 3.43 -5.92 -11.62
C ILE A 98 3.09 -6.40 -13.04
N LEU A 99 3.45 -5.61 -14.04
CA LEU A 99 3.22 -5.95 -15.45
C LEU A 99 4.08 -7.13 -15.91
N HIS A 100 5.33 -7.24 -15.44
CA HIS A 100 6.21 -8.38 -15.74
C HIS A 100 5.60 -9.71 -15.27
N TYR A 101 5.01 -9.71 -14.07
CA TYR A 101 4.27 -10.85 -13.55
C TYR A 101 2.86 -10.96 -14.11
N GLY A 102 2.47 -10.12 -15.07
CA GLY A 102 1.17 -10.11 -15.75
C GLY A 102 -0.01 -9.84 -14.82
N GLY A 103 0.21 -9.06 -13.76
CA GLY A 103 -0.85 -8.46 -12.96
C GLY A 103 -1.39 -7.20 -13.63
N THR A 104 -2.62 -6.83 -13.26
CA THR A 104 -3.26 -5.59 -13.73
C THR A 104 -3.20 -4.56 -12.62
N ILE A 105 -2.65 -3.38 -12.89
CA ILE A 105 -2.73 -2.25 -11.96
C ILE A 105 -4.17 -1.73 -12.01
N ASP A 106 -4.87 -1.82 -10.89
CA ASP A 106 -6.24 -1.32 -10.75
C ASP A 106 -6.24 0.19 -10.55
N LYS A 107 -5.47 0.68 -9.57
CA LYS A 107 -5.31 2.12 -9.30
C LYS A 107 -4.15 2.42 -8.38
N PHE A 108 -3.73 3.69 -8.41
CA PHE A 108 -2.88 4.32 -7.41
C PHE A 108 -3.75 5.14 -6.44
N MET A 109 -3.45 5.09 -5.15
CA MET A 109 -4.23 5.75 -4.09
C MET A 109 -3.30 6.50 -3.16
N GLY A 110 -2.91 7.72 -3.55
CA GLY A 110 -1.86 8.47 -2.85
C GLY A 110 -0.50 7.79 -3.08
N ASP A 111 0.04 7.17 -2.05
CA ASP A 111 1.30 6.41 -2.05
C ASP A 111 1.11 4.89 -2.18
N SER A 112 -0.13 4.42 -2.21
CA SER A 112 -0.45 2.99 -2.36
C SER A 112 -0.67 2.59 -3.82
N VAL A 113 -0.38 1.32 -4.14
CA VAL A 113 -0.73 0.66 -5.41
C VAL A 113 -1.59 -0.56 -5.16
N MET A 114 -2.68 -0.68 -5.92
CA MET A 114 -3.53 -1.88 -5.96
C MET A 114 -3.34 -2.61 -7.29
N ALA A 115 -3.04 -3.90 -7.21
CA ALA A 115 -2.87 -4.77 -8.36
C ALA A 115 -3.72 -6.04 -8.24
N LEU A 116 -4.14 -6.58 -9.38
CA LEU A 116 -5.05 -7.71 -9.50
C LEU A 116 -4.42 -8.82 -10.33
N PHE A 117 -4.52 -10.04 -9.83
CA PHE A 117 -4.19 -11.27 -10.54
C PHE A 117 -5.47 -12.11 -10.60
N GLY A 118 -5.95 -12.40 -11.81
CA GLY A 118 -7.29 -12.97 -12.03
C GLY A 118 -8.29 -12.02 -12.67
N ALA A 119 -7.94 -10.75 -12.86
CA ALA A 119 -8.77 -9.76 -13.55
C ALA A 119 -7.90 -8.77 -14.38
N PRO A 120 -8.34 -8.35 -15.58
CA PRO A 120 -9.58 -8.75 -16.26
C PRO A 120 -9.54 -10.16 -16.84
N SER A 121 -8.34 -10.73 -17.01
CA SER A 121 -8.14 -12.12 -17.44
C SER A 121 -7.60 -12.94 -16.28
N SER A 122 -7.97 -14.22 -16.24
CA SER A 122 -7.54 -15.17 -15.20
C SER A 122 -6.68 -16.26 -15.81
N ASN A 123 -5.68 -16.69 -15.06
CA ASN A 123 -4.78 -17.80 -15.38
C ASN A 123 -4.68 -18.74 -14.17
N GLU A 124 -4.34 -20.01 -14.40
CA GLU A 124 -4.23 -21.00 -13.31
C GLU A 124 -3.15 -20.65 -12.28
N ASP A 125 -2.11 -19.91 -12.72
CA ASP A 125 -0.95 -19.52 -11.91
C ASP A 125 -1.06 -18.12 -11.29
N ASP A 126 -2.25 -17.47 -11.32
CA ASP A 126 -2.46 -16.10 -10.85
C ASP A 126 -1.93 -15.87 -9.42
N LEU A 127 -2.18 -16.82 -8.52
CA LEU A 127 -1.72 -16.76 -7.14
C LEU A 127 -0.18 -16.87 -7.05
N GLU A 128 0.42 -17.77 -7.81
CA GLU A 128 1.88 -17.96 -7.84
C GLU A 128 2.57 -16.68 -8.34
N ARG A 129 2.05 -16.09 -9.42
CA ARG A 129 2.54 -14.82 -9.99
C ARG A 129 2.36 -13.66 -9.02
N ALA A 130 1.24 -13.58 -8.31
CA ALA A 130 0.99 -12.53 -7.31
C ALA A 130 1.99 -12.58 -6.15
N LEU A 131 2.26 -13.78 -5.61
CA LEU A 131 3.22 -13.98 -4.53
C LEU A 131 4.63 -13.62 -4.97
N ALA A 132 5.06 -14.10 -6.14
CA ALA A 132 6.38 -13.78 -6.69
C ALA A 132 6.55 -12.29 -7.01
N CYS A 133 5.50 -11.66 -7.56
CA CYS A 133 5.44 -10.21 -7.75
C CYS A 133 5.67 -9.46 -6.44
N ALA A 134 4.97 -9.83 -5.36
CA ALA A 134 5.13 -9.19 -4.07
C ALA A 134 6.56 -9.31 -3.52
N VAL A 135 7.19 -10.49 -3.65
CA VAL A 135 8.58 -10.69 -3.23
C VAL A 135 9.54 -9.85 -4.08
N GLU A 136 9.36 -9.81 -5.41
CA GLU A 136 10.22 -9.04 -6.31
C GLU A 136 10.06 -7.52 -6.12
N MET A 137 8.85 -7.05 -5.80
CA MET A 137 8.62 -5.66 -5.40
C MET A 137 9.42 -5.32 -4.13
N GLN A 138 9.45 -6.19 -3.11
CA GLN A 138 10.25 -5.95 -1.90
C GLN A 138 11.76 -5.97 -2.15
N LEU A 139 12.24 -6.82 -3.08
CA LEU A 139 13.64 -6.85 -3.49
C LEU A 139 14.04 -5.56 -4.21
N ALA A 140 13.21 -5.09 -5.15
CA ALA A 140 13.47 -3.88 -5.94
C ALA A 140 13.55 -2.59 -5.11
N MET A 141 13.00 -2.59 -3.90
CA MET A 141 13.10 -1.46 -2.98
C MET A 141 14.54 -1.17 -2.54
N ASN A 142 15.50 -2.10 -2.73
CA ASN A 142 16.92 -1.82 -2.52
C ASN A 142 17.42 -0.81 -3.57
N ASP A 143 17.23 -1.12 -4.85
CA ASP A 143 17.61 -0.24 -5.97
C ASP A 143 16.92 1.14 -5.88
N VAL A 144 15.65 1.15 -5.48
CA VAL A 144 14.88 2.39 -5.29
C VAL A 144 15.52 3.26 -4.21
N ASN A 145 15.92 2.65 -3.08
CA ASN A 145 16.55 3.37 -1.98
C ASN A 145 17.99 3.78 -2.27
N GLU A 146 18.79 2.96 -2.97
CA GLU A 146 20.11 3.36 -3.47
C GLU A 146 20.01 4.60 -4.37
N THR A 147 19.03 4.62 -5.27
CA THR A 147 18.76 5.77 -6.13
C THR A 147 18.34 6.99 -5.32
N ASN A 148 17.46 6.83 -4.34
CA ASN A 148 17.03 7.94 -3.48
C ASN A 148 18.22 8.53 -2.70
N GLN A 149 19.08 7.69 -2.11
CA GLN A 149 20.29 8.13 -1.42
C GLN A 149 21.22 8.92 -2.33
N ALA A 150 21.45 8.44 -3.57
CA ALA A 150 22.26 9.15 -4.56
C ALA A 150 21.69 10.53 -4.93
N LEU A 151 20.38 10.72 -4.78
CA LEU A 151 19.67 11.98 -5.01
C LEU A 151 19.49 12.82 -3.74
N GLY A 152 20.01 12.39 -2.58
CA GLY A 152 19.83 13.08 -1.31
C GLY A 152 18.40 13.01 -0.75
N LEU A 153 17.64 11.99 -1.16
CA LEU A 153 16.25 11.74 -0.74
C LEU A 153 16.20 10.62 0.31
N PRO A 154 15.17 10.60 1.18
CA PRO A 154 15.07 9.61 2.25
C PRO A 154 14.85 8.19 1.70
N ASN A 155 15.24 7.21 2.50
CA ASN A 155 14.85 5.82 2.28
C ASN A 155 13.34 5.67 2.49
N ILE A 156 12.71 4.89 1.62
CA ILE A 156 11.31 4.51 1.75
C ILE A 156 11.19 3.01 2.00
N TYR A 157 10.13 2.64 2.70
CA TYR A 157 9.83 1.25 3.05
C TYR A 157 8.41 0.94 2.63
N MET A 158 8.20 -0.28 2.16
CA MET A 158 6.90 -0.71 1.67
C MET A 158 6.41 -1.89 2.51
N GLY A 159 5.12 -1.90 2.80
CA GLY A 159 4.42 -3.09 3.29
C GLY A 159 3.41 -3.56 2.25
N ILE A 160 3.23 -4.88 2.14
CA ILE A 160 2.33 -5.49 1.16
C ILE A 160 1.31 -6.37 1.88
N GLY A 161 0.05 -6.30 1.46
CA GLY A 161 -1.00 -7.27 1.81
C GLY A 161 -1.49 -8.02 0.57
N LEU A 162 -1.68 -9.33 0.69
CA LEU A 162 -2.34 -10.16 -0.32
C LEU A 162 -3.58 -10.84 0.25
N ASN A 163 -4.62 -10.89 -0.56
CA ASN A 163 -5.83 -11.64 -0.26
C ASN A 163 -6.41 -12.26 -1.53
N THR A 164 -6.82 -13.52 -1.43
CA THR A 164 -7.45 -14.26 -2.52
C THR A 164 -8.90 -14.52 -2.16
N GLY A 165 -9.81 -14.09 -3.02
CA GLY A 165 -11.24 -14.26 -2.75
C GLY A 165 -12.11 -13.88 -3.93
N THR A 166 -13.42 -14.13 -3.79
CA THR A 166 -14.41 -13.80 -4.81
C THR A 166 -14.81 -12.33 -4.74
N VAL A 167 -14.63 -11.62 -5.84
CA VAL A 167 -14.99 -10.22 -6.03
C VAL A 167 -15.92 -10.07 -7.22
N VAL A 168 -16.59 -8.92 -7.31
CA VAL A 168 -17.32 -8.52 -8.52
C VAL A 168 -16.39 -7.63 -9.33
N ALA A 169 -15.97 -8.09 -10.50
CA ALA A 169 -15.09 -7.37 -11.41
C ALA A 169 -15.90 -6.78 -12.58
N GLY A 170 -15.61 -5.54 -12.99
CA GLY A 170 -16.28 -4.93 -14.12
C GLY A 170 -15.99 -3.44 -14.25
N ASN A 171 -16.53 -2.84 -15.31
CA ASN A 171 -16.49 -1.40 -15.52
C ASN A 171 -17.40 -0.70 -14.49
N LEU A 172 -16.82 0.14 -13.65
CA LEU A 172 -17.51 0.95 -12.66
C LEU A 172 -17.33 2.44 -12.98
N GLY A 173 -18.44 3.16 -13.06
CA GLY A 173 -18.42 4.60 -13.29
C GLY A 173 -19.65 5.08 -14.05
N SER A 174 -19.50 6.23 -14.70
CA SER A 174 -20.50 6.81 -15.60
C SER A 174 -20.07 6.66 -17.05
N ILE A 175 -20.96 7.00 -17.98
CA ILE A 175 -20.64 7.06 -19.42
C ILE A 175 -19.45 8.00 -19.70
N LEU A 176 -19.24 9.03 -18.89
CA LEU A 176 -18.17 10.02 -19.09
C LEU A 176 -16.84 9.61 -18.47
N HIS A 177 -16.87 8.66 -17.53
CA HIS A 177 -15.68 8.20 -16.82
C HIS A 177 -15.99 6.85 -16.18
N SER A 178 -15.34 5.80 -16.68
CA SER A 178 -15.50 4.43 -16.23
C SER A 178 -14.12 3.78 -16.12
N GLU A 179 -13.92 3.00 -15.06
CA GLU A 179 -12.69 2.22 -14.84
C GLU A 179 -13.06 0.75 -14.65
N TYR A 180 -12.29 -0.15 -15.25
CA TYR A 180 -12.38 -1.57 -14.91
C TYR A 180 -11.79 -1.78 -13.52
N THR A 181 -12.58 -2.27 -12.58
CA THR A 181 -12.15 -2.45 -11.19
C THR A 181 -12.86 -3.61 -10.52
N VAL A 182 -12.46 -3.92 -9.29
CA VAL A 182 -13.09 -4.94 -8.45
C VAL A 182 -13.76 -4.30 -7.24
N ILE A 183 -14.93 -4.81 -6.89
CA ILE A 183 -15.64 -4.42 -5.67
C ILE A 183 -15.98 -5.66 -4.84
N GLY A 184 -15.97 -5.49 -3.52
CA GLY A 184 -16.37 -6.54 -2.59
C GLY A 184 -15.67 -6.45 -1.25
N ASN A 185 -16.12 -7.29 -0.31
CA ASN A 185 -15.53 -7.37 1.02
C ASN A 185 -14.05 -7.77 1.00
N GLU A 186 -13.64 -8.53 -0.01
CA GLU A 186 -12.26 -9.01 -0.17
C GLU A 186 -11.28 -7.88 -0.53
N VAL A 187 -11.73 -6.85 -1.26
CA VAL A 187 -10.94 -5.63 -1.51
C VAL A 187 -10.66 -4.92 -0.18
N ASN A 188 -11.72 -4.67 0.59
CA ASN A 188 -11.60 -4.03 1.90
C ASN A 188 -10.71 -4.84 2.85
N LEU A 189 -10.86 -6.17 2.87
CA LEU A 189 -10.04 -7.06 3.68
C LEU A 189 -8.55 -6.94 3.31
N THR A 190 -8.24 -6.87 2.01
CA THR A 190 -6.86 -6.67 1.53
C THR A 190 -6.25 -5.41 2.11
N SER A 191 -6.97 -4.28 2.08
CA SER A 191 -6.49 -3.04 2.68
C SER A 191 -6.21 -3.14 4.17
N ARG A 192 -6.98 -3.97 4.90
CA ARG A 192 -6.75 -4.19 6.33
C ARG A 192 -5.55 -5.08 6.57
N ILE A 193 -5.38 -6.14 5.78
CA ILE A 193 -4.20 -7.02 5.84
C ILE A 193 -2.92 -6.23 5.59
N GLU A 194 -2.92 -5.43 4.51
CA GLU A 194 -1.82 -4.53 4.17
C GLU A 194 -1.50 -3.59 5.33
N ALA A 195 -2.53 -2.96 5.92
CA ALA A 195 -2.36 -2.06 7.06
C ALA A 195 -1.73 -2.73 8.30
N HIS A 196 -1.75 -4.07 8.41
CA HIS A 196 -1.05 -4.81 9.48
C HIS A 196 0.42 -5.09 9.17
N SER A 197 0.84 -5.04 7.90
CA SER A 197 2.22 -5.29 7.54
C SER A 197 3.16 -4.15 7.99
N LEU A 198 4.40 -4.53 8.31
CA LEU A 198 5.49 -3.64 8.71
C LEU A 198 6.45 -3.37 7.55
N ARG A 199 7.53 -2.65 7.83
CA ARG A 199 8.55 -2.31 6.84
C ARG A 199 9.17 -3.56 6.23
N GLY A 200 8.99 -3.75 4.93
CA GLY A 200 9.54 -4.89 4.20
C GLY A 200 8.72 -6.19 4.34
N GLN A 201 7.59 -6.16 5.05
CA GLN A 201 6.75 -7.35 5.21
C GLN A 201 5.78 -7.54 4.05
N ILE A 202 5.41 -8.80 3.86
CA ILE A 202 4.32 -9.23 2.99
C ILE A 202 3.38 -10.07 3.85
N MET A 203 2.14 -9.62 4.01
CA MET A 203 1.13 -10.31 4.81
C MET A 203 0.09 -10.96 3.91
N LEU A 204 -0.21 -12.23 4.17
CA LEU A 204 -1.21 -13.01 3.46
C LEU A 204 -2.45 -13.15 4.33
N SER A 205 -3.63 -13.15 3.71
CA SER A 205 -4.84 -13.68 4.34
C SER A 205 -4.73 -15.19 4.55
N GLU A 206 -5.59 -15.72 5.42
CA GLU A 206 -5.78 -17.17 5.58
C GLU A 206 -6.15 -17.85 4.25
N SER A 207 -7.05 -17.28 3.45
CA SER A 207 -7.43 -17.87 2.15
C SER A 207 -6.27 -17.92 1.16
N THR A 208 -5.43 -16.88 1.12
CA THR A 208 -4.23 -16.88 0.27
C THR A 208 -3.21 -17.91 0.75
N TYR A 209 -2.99 -18.01 2.06
CA TYR A 209 -2.09 -19.00 2.64
C TYR A 209 -2.56 -20.43 2.37
N ASP A 210 -3.84 -20.74 2.61
CA ASP A 210 -4.39 -22.08 2.43
C ASP A 210 -4.23 -22.59 0.99
N LEU A 211 -4.36 -21.70 0.01
CA LEU A 211 -4.16 -22.02 -1.41
C LEU A 211 -2.68 -22.14 -1.79
N ALA A 212 -1.76 -21.51 -1.05
CA ALA A 212 -0.34 -21.45 -1.37
C ALA A 212 0.56 -22.32 -0.49
N ALA A 213 0.01 -22.95 0.54
CA ALA A 213 0.76 -23.58 1.65
C ALA A 213 1.83 -24.58 1.22
N GLU A 214 1.65 -25.24 0.06
CA GLU A 214 2.61 -26.22 -0.46
C GLU A 214 3.91 -25.62 -0.99
N TYR A 215 3.92 -24.32 -1.32
CA TYR A 215 5.05 -23.69 -2.01
C TYR A 215 5.50 -22.37 -1.41
N VAL A 216 4.95 -21.96 -0.25
CA VAL A 216 5.39 -20.79 0.51
C VAL A 216 5.96 -21.17 1.86
N THR A 217 6.95 -20.40 2.33
CA THR A 217 7.37 -20.43 3.74
C THR A 217 6.80 -19.19 4.43
N VAL A 218 6.18 -19.39 5.58
CA VAL A 218 5.60 -18.32 6.39
C VAL A 218 6.29 -18.16 7.73
N GLY A 219 6.32 -16.93 8.21
CA GLY A 219 6.90 -16.52 9.48
C GLY A 219 5.83 -16.34 10.56
N THR A 220 5.74 -15.13 11.07
CA THR A 220 4.85 -14.80 12.18
C THR A 220 3.39 -14.95 11.78
N ILE A 221 2.59 -15.57 12.64
CA ILE A 221 1.14 -15.69 12.49
C ILE A 221 0.48 -14.70 13.46
N ASN A 222 -0.33 -13.80 12.94
CA ASN A 222 -1.03 -12.79 13.71
C ASN A 222 -2.54 -12.99 13.63
N ASP A 223 -3.21 -13.09 14.77
CA ASP A 223 -4.67 -13.07 14.86
C ASP A 223 -5.12 -11.63 15.11
N VAL A 224 -5.88 -11.05 14.16
CA VAL A 224 -6.30 -9.65 14.24
C VAL A 224 -7.81 -9.49 14.14
N LEU A 225 -8.38 -8.69 15.05
CA LEU A 225 -9.77 -8.29 14.97
C LEU A 225 -9.93 -7.15 13.96
N VAL A 226 -10.66 -7.45 12.90
CA VAL A 226 -10.84 -6.53 11.78
C VAL A 226 -12.23 -5.87 11.87
N LYS A 227 -12.29 -4.54 11.92
CA LYS A 227 -13.55 -3.77 12.04
C LYS A 227 -14.62 -4.23 11.04
N GLY A 228 -15.78 -4.69 11.49
CA GLY A 228 -16.86 -5.16 10.60
C GLY A 228 -16.84 -6.67 10.30
N ARG A 229 -15.91 -7.44 10.87
CA ARG A 229 -16.05 -8.89 11.02
C ARG A 229 -16.15 -9.25 12.51
N SER A 230 -16.97 -10.26 12.80
CA SER A 230 -17.17 -10.78 14.16
C SER A 230 -16.11 -11.80 14.59
N LYS A 231 -15.33 -12.33 13.65
CA LYS A 231 -14.24 -13.29 13.88
C LYS A 231 -12.89 -12.64 13.60
N SER A 232 -11.89 -13.04 14.39
CA SER A 232 -10.48 -12.73 14.13
C SER A 232 -10.10 -13.21 12.73
N VAL A 233 -9.29 -12.43 12.02
CA VAL A 233 -8.67 -12.81 10.75
C VAL A 233 -7.22 -13.19 11.06
N ARG A 234 -6.83 -14.38 10.62
CA ARG A 234 -5.46 -14.87 10.76
C ARG A 234 -4.62 -14.39 9.58
N LEU A 235 -3.47 -13.81 9.89
CA LEU A 235 -2.53 -13.25 8.93
C LEU A 235 -1.22 -14.03 8.98
N TYR A 236 -0.63 -14.28 7.80
CA TYR A 236 0.60 -15.04 7.67
C TYR A 236 1.66 -14.17 7.00
N GLU A 237 2.81 -14.00 7.63
CA GLU A 237 3.93 -13.30 7.02
C GLU A 237 4.60 -14.20 5.97
N LEU A 238 4.62 -13.80 4.70
CA LEU A 238 5.36 -14.50 3.65
C LEU A 238 6.86 -14.24 3.81
N LEU A 239 7.66 -15.31 3.88
CA LEU A 239 9.12 -15.25 3.92
C LEU A 239 9.77 -15.68 2.60
N SER A 240 9.17 -16.63 1.89
CA SER A 240 9.64 -17.08 0.59
C SER A 240 8.53 -17.79 -0.19
N THR A 241 8.68 -17.82 -1.52
CA THR A 241 7.89 -18.67 -2.42
C THR A 241 8.85 -19.48 -3.30
N SER A 242 8.49 -20.73 -3.57
CA SER A 242 9.22 -21.60 -4.51
C SER A 242 8.64 -21.56 -5.92
N ARG A 243 7.49 -20.90 -6.12
CA ARG A 243 6.81 -20.76 -7.41
C ARG A 243 6.60 -19.29 -7.83
N PRO A 244 6.69 -18.97 -9.13
CA PRO A 244 7.12 -19.86 -10.23
C PRO A 244 8.63 -20.16 -10.22
N LYS A 245 9.39 -19.45 -9.37
CA LYS A 245 10.81 -19.64 -9.09
C LYS A 245 11.06 -19.40 -7.59
N GLN A 246 12.18 -19.90 -7.08
CA GLN A 246 12.60 -19.62 -5.70
C GLN A 246 12.89 -18.14 -5.52
N LEU A 247 12.16 -17.50 -4.61
CA LEU A 247 12.33 -16.12 -4.21
C LEU A 247 12.20 -16.01 -2.69
N GLU A 248 13.06 -15.19 -2.10
CA GLU A 248 13.06 -14.92 -0.66
C GLU A 248 12.84 -13.44 -0.41
N VAL A 249 12.00 -13.14 0.58
CA VAL A 249 11.77 -11.77 1.01
C VAL A 249 13.05 -11.28 1.69
N PRO A 250 13.62 -10.14 1.27
CA PRO A 250 14.85 -9.63 1.86
C PRO A 250 14.61 -9.34 3.34
N GLN A 251 15.46 -9.92 4.20
CA GLN A 251 15.43 -9.60 5.63
C GLN A 251 15.89 -8.16 5.83
N ARG A 252 14.96 -7.26 6.13
CA ARG A 252 15.31 -5.92 6.60
C ARG A 252 15.72 -6.05 8.08
N GLU A 253 16.88 -5.50 8.45
CA GLU A 253 17.64 -5.68 9.72
C GLU A 253 16.88 -5.46 11.06
N ILE A 254 15.58 -5.23 11.01
CA ILE A 254 14.68 -4.95 12.12
C ILE A 254 14.84 -5.97 13.26
N ARG A 255 15.10 -7.26 12.95
CA ARG A 255 15.06 -8.37 13.92
C ARG A 255 16.35 -8.62 14.71
N LYS A 256 17.48 -8.01 14.36
CA LYS A 256 18.77 -8.18 15.06
C LYS A 256 19.37 -6.87 15.56
N SER A 257 18.57 -5.81 15.60
CA SER A 257 19.02 -4.55 16.19
C SER A 257 19.30 -4.74 17.69
N PRO A 258 20.47 -4.31 18.19
CA PRO A 258 20.78 -4.37 19.60
C PRO A 258 19.71 -3.59 20.39
N ARG A 259 19.29 -4.20 21.50
CA ARG A 259 18.35 -3.58 22.46
C ARG A 259 19.10 -3.20 23.71
N ILE A 260 19.06 -1.92 24.03
CA ILE A 260 19.62 -1.40 25.28
C ILE A 260 18.49 -1.11 26.26
N ALA A 261 18.72 -1.44 27.53
CA ALA A 261 17.80 -1.09 28.60
C ALA A 261 17.90 0.41 28.89
N VAL A 262 16.76 1.08 28.96
CA VAL A 262 16.66 2.52 29.25
C VAL A 262 15.52 2.75 30.23
N ASN A 263 15.47 3.93 30.83
CA ASN A 263 14.37 4.32 31.70
C ASN A 263 14.02 5.79 31.49
N MET A 264 13.40 6.08 30.35
CA MET A 264 13.15 7.44 29.86
C MET A 264 11.64 7.71 29.76
N PRO A 265 11.18 8.96 29.96
CA PRO A 265 9.80 9.33 29.67
C PRO A 265 9.50 9.16 28.17
N LEU A 266 8.25 8.82 27.85
CA LEU A 266 7.72 8.73 26.50
C LEU A 266 6.49 9.62 26.40
N ASN A 267 6.53 10.66 25.57
CA ASN A 267 5.35 11.44 25.25
C ASN A 267 4.81 10.98 23.89
N PHE A 268 3.51 10.70 23.82
CA PHE A 268 2.91 10.19 22.59
C PHE A 268 1.46 10.63 22.40
N GLN A 269 1.01 10.57 21.15
CA GLN A 269 -0.38 10.77 20.73
C GLN A 269 -0.82 9.54 19.92
N THR A 270 -2.12 9.22 19.97
CA THR A 270 -2.66 8.13 19.14
C THR A 270 -2.91 8.60 17.71
N VAL A 271 -2.81 7.68 16.75
CA VAL A 271 -3.14 7.94 15.34
C VAL A 271 -4.35 7.09 14.95
N ALA A 272 -5.38 7.75 14.44
CA ALA A 272 -6.58 7.10 13.93
C ALA A 272 -6.67 7.30 12.41
N GLY A 273 -6.45 6.21 11.65
CA GLY A 273 -6.31 6.32 10.19
C GLY A 273 -5.04 7.11 9.84
N LYS A 274 -5.20 8.21 9.09
CA LYS A 274 -4.09 9.13 8.76
C LYS A 274 -4.12 10.43 9.58
N THR A 275 -4.78 10.43 10.75
CA THR A 275 -4.97 11.63 11.58
C THR A 275 -4.44 11.44 13.00
N VAL A 276 -3.49 12.29 13.39
CA VAL A 276 -2.95 12.36 14.76
C VAL A 276 -3.99 12.99 15.69
N GLN A 277 -4.28 12.34 16.81
CA GLN A 277 -5.20 12.86 17.82
C GLN A 277 -4.54 13.95 18.66
N THR A 278 -5.33 14.90 19.16
CA THR A 278 -4.80 16.06 19.91
C THR A 278 -4.37 15.73 21.33
N GLU A 279 -4.96 14.70 21.94
CA GLU A 279 -4.66 14.30 23.32
C GLU A 279 -3.27 13.66 23.41
N GLU A 280 -2.46 14.16 24.35
CA GLU A 280 -1.10 13.68 24.60
C GLU A 280 -1.06 12.88 25.90
N TYR A 281 -0.34 11.77 25.87
CA TYR A 281 -0.20 10.84 26.99
C TYR A 281 1.28 10.63 27.33
N GLU A 282 1.54 10.38 28.61
CA GLU A 282 2.88 10.09 29.12
C GLU A 282 3.02 8.61 29.48
N GLY A 283 4.07 7.98 28.97
CA GLY A 283 4.50 6.62 29.29
C GLY A 283 5.98 6.56 29.64
N ARG A 284 6.55 5.36 29.63
CA ARG A 284 7.99 5.14 29.87
C ARG A 284 8.58 4.17 28.87
N ILE A 285 9.80 4.42 28.43
CA ILE A 285 10.59 3.51 27.60
C ILE A 285 11.43 2.63 28.52
N ASN A 286 11.31 1.31 28.38
CA ASN A 286 12.06 0.30 29.15
C ASN A 286 13.28 -0.22 28.38
N ASN A 287 13.15 -0.37 27.07
CA ASN A 287 14.27 -0.69 26.19
C ASN A 287 14.05 -0.06 24.82
N ILE A 288 15.16 0.18 24.12
CA ILE A 288 15.14 0.79 22.80
C ILE A 288 16.15 0.12 21.87
N SER A 289 15.81 0.10 20.59
CA SER A 289 16.61 -0.37 19.46
C SER A 289 16.54 0.63 18.32
N TYR A 290 17.34 0.45 17.26
CA TYR A 290 17.32 1.34 16.10
C TYR A 290 15.94 1.46 15.41
N ASN A 291 15.09 0.44 15.53
CA ASN A 291 13.85 0.33 14.77
C ASN A 291 12.60 0.24 15.66
N GLY A 292 12.72 0.39 16.97
CA GLY A 292 11.59 0.24 17.88
C GLY A 292 11.98 0.24 19.33
N MET A 293 11.00 0.07 20.20
CA MET A 293 11.17 0.11 21.65
C MET A 293 10.16 -0.78 22.36
N MET A 294 10.44 -1.11 23.62
CA MET A 294 9.38 -1.50 24.55
C MET A 294 9.06 -0.33 25.46
N ALA A 295 7.77 -0.02 25.56
CA ALA A 295 7.26 1.05 26.39
C ALA A 295 6.14 0.57 27.31
N VAL A 296 6.01 1.22 28.46
CA VAL A 296 4.89 1.08 29.38
C VAL A 296 3.97 2.28 29.15
N LEU A 297 2.74 2.01 28.70
CA LEU A 297 1.75 3.04 28.40
C LEU A 297 0.67 3.08 29.49
N PRO A 298 0.05 4.25 29.75
CA PRO A 298 -0.94 4.43 30.81
C PRO A 298 -2.35 3.95 30.41
N MET A 299 -2.54 3.59 29.15
CA MET A 299 -3.83 3.24 28.57
C MET A 299 -3.70 2.05 27.61
N PRO A 300 -4.77 1.26 27.44
CA PRO A 300 -4.76 0.18 26.46
C PRO A 300 -4.73 0.78 25.05
N ILE A 301 -3.82 0.28 24.23
CA ILE A 301 -3.78 0.57 22.79
C ILE A 301 -3.98 -0.75 22.06
N GLN A 302 -4.79 -0.74 21.01
CA GLN A 302 -5.02 -1.96 20.24
C GLN A 302 -3.75 -2.36 19.49
N PRO A 303 -3.43 -3.67 19.42
CA PRO A 303 -2.42 -4.16 18.50
C PRO A 303 -2.68 -3.65 17.08
N SER A 304 -1.61 -3.29 16.39
CA SER A 304 -1.54 -2.64 15.08
C SER A 304 -2.02 -1.20 14.99
N ALA A 305 -2.47 -0.58 16.09
CA ALA A 305 -2.67 0.85 16.11
C ALA A 305 -1.32 1.58 15.94
N GLU A 306 -1.37 2.77 15.36
CA GLU A 306 -0.21 3.65 15.20
C GLU A 306 -0.25 4.76 16.24
N ILE A 307 0.93 5.17 16.71
CA ILE A 307 1.11 6.28 17.64
C ILE A 307 2.20 7.21 17.10
N LYS A 308 2.06 8.51 17.36
CA LYS A 308 3.10 9.51 17.16
C LYS A 308 3.83 9.71 18.48
N ILE A 309 5.14 9.59 18.45
CA ILE A 309 6.04 9.74 19.59
C ILE A 309 6.80 11.05 19.42
N HIS A 310 6.79 11.86 20.47
CA HIS A 310 7.68 13.00 20.62
C HIS A 310 8.99 12.50 21.20
N PHE A 311 9.99 12.34 20.34
CA PHE A 311 11.23 11.68 20.69
C PHE A 311 12.37 12.70 20.80
N ALA A 312 12.96 12.82 21.99
CA ALA A 312 14.10 13.70 22.25
C ALA A 312 15.20 12.92 22.97
N LEU A 313 16.27 12.59 22.25
CA LEU A 313 17.42 11.86 22.80
C LEU A 313 18.51 12.77 23.37
N SER A 314 18.46 14.07 23.06
CA SER A 314 19.37 15.08 23.56
C SER A 314 18.62 16.16 24.31
N MET A 315 19.00 16.40 25.57
CA MET A 315 18.53 17.55 26.36
C MET A 315 18.92 18.91 25.75
N MET A 316 19.86 18.92 24.79
CA MET A 316 20.32 20.12 24.08
C MET A 316 19.69 20.29 22.68
N SER A 317 18.91 19.32 22.23
CA SER A 317 18.17 19.44 20.97
C SER A 317 16.93 20.31 21.20
N ASN A 318 16.85 21.43 20.49
CA ASN A 318 15.62 22.25 20.41
C ASN A 318 14.63 21.70 19.35
N ARG A 319 14.88 20.52 18.79
CA ARG A 319 14.01 19.89 17.78
C ARG A 319 13.35 18.65 18.37
N THR A 320 12.02 18.65 18.40
CA THR A 320 11.24 17.42 18.59
C THR A 320 11.29 16.62 17.31
N SER A 321 12.00 15.50 17.33
CA SER A 321 11.94 14.54 16.24
C SER A 321 10.60 13.83 16.23
N GLU A 322 10.09 13.54 15.04
CA GLU A 322 8.79 12.92 14.86
C GLU A 322 8.98 11.46 14.52
N VAL A 323 8.56 10.60 15.45
CA VAL A 323 8.67 9.16 15.29
C VAL A 323 7.25 8.60 15.27
N TYR A 324 6.90 7.84 14.24
CA TYR A 324 5.66 7.09 14.22
C TYR A 324 5.98 5.64 14.48
N ALA A 325 5.17 5.00 15.33
CA ALA A 325 5.36 3.61 15.70
C ALA A 325 4.05 2.85 15.66
N LYS A 326 4.10 1.61 15.17
CA LYS A 326 3.01 0.67 15.27
C LYS A 326 3.15 -0.17 16.53
N VAL A 327 2.05 -0.35 17.25
CA VAL A 327 1.96 -1.24 18.41
C VAL A 327 1.88 -2.68 17.93
N LEU A 328 2.88 -3.51 18.22
CA LEU A 328 2.90 -4.90 17.77
C LEU A 328 2.21 -5.84 18.77
N HIS A 329 2.59 -5.72 20.03
CA HIS A 329 2.11 -6.57 21.11
C HIS A 329 1.83 -5.72 22.33
N VAL A 330 0.78 -6.08 23.07
CA VAL A 330 0.38 -5.42 24.31
C VAL A 330 0.12 -6.48 25.37
N GLN A 331 0.83 -6.37 26.48
CA GLN A 331 0.62 -7.18 27.67
C GLN A 331 0.16 -6.27 28.82
N GLU A 332 -0.98 -6.58 29.42
CA GLU A 332 -1.44 -5.88 30.63
C GLU A 332 -0.85 -6.56 31.87
N LEU A 333 -0.20 -5.76 32.72
CA LEU A 333 0.30 -6.18 34.03
C LEU A 333 0.13 -5.02 35.00
N ASP A 334 -0.48 -5.28 36.16
CA ASP A 334 -0.68 -4.27 37.23
C ASP A 334 -1.31 -2.94 36.75
N LYS A 335 -2.29 -3.03 35.84
CA LYS A 335 -2.98 -1.88 35.21
C LYS A 335 -2.07 -0.99 34.35
N GLN A 336 -0.91 -1.52 33.95
CA GLN A 336 -0.01 -0.90 33.00
C GLN A 336 0.06 -1.75 31.73
N PHE A 337 0.30 -1.09 30.60
CA PHE A 337 0.30 -1.74 29.28
C PHE A 337 1.71 -1.78 28.73
N TYR A 338 2.32 -2.97 28.73
CA TYR A 338 3.64 -3.21 28.18
C TYR A 338 3.50 -3.43 26.68
N CYS A 339 3.93 -2.43 25.92
CA CYS A 339 3.77 -2.34 24.49
C CYS A 339 5.10 -2.54 23.78
N GLN A 340 5.15 -3.50 22.86
CA GLN A 340 6.22 -3.56 21.87
C GLN A 340 5.86 -2.62 20.72
N LEU A 341 6.71 -1.63 20.46
CA LEU A 341 6.52 -0.59 19.45
C LEU A 341 7.57 -0.75 18.35
N GLU A 342 7.17 -0.68 17.09
CA GLU A 342 8.07 -0.69 15.93
C GLU A 342 7.91 0.58 15.11
N PHE A 343 9.01 1.24 14.77
CA PHE A 343 9.00 2.49 14.04
C PHE A 343 8.55 2.27 12.59
N THR A 344 7.43 2.89 12.24
CA THR A 344 6.91 2.97 10.87
C THR A 344 7.50 4.18 10.15
N PHE A 345 7.79 5.27 10.89
CA PHE A 345 8.52 6.44 10.43
C PHE A 345 9.48 6.93 11.51
N ILE A 346 10.67 7.34 11.09
CA ILE A 346 11.63 8.08 11.93
C ILE A 346 12.37 9.02 10.98
N ASP A 347 12.52 10.28 11.36
CA ASP A 347 13.30 11.21 10.55
C ASP A 347 14.80 10.88 10.60
N ASP A 348 15.54 11.21 9.53
CA ASP A 348 16.95 10.83 9.38
C ASP A 348 17.85 11.38 10.51
N ASP A 349 17.56 12.59 11.00
CA ASP A 349 18.28 13.19 12.12
C ASP A 349 18.02 12.40 13.41
N ALA A 350 16.76 12.09 13.72
CA ALA A 350 16.38 11.25 14.85
C ALA A 350 16.97 9.84 14.76
N GLN A 351 16.96 9.25 13.56
CA GLN A 351 17.51 7.91 13.33
C GLN A 351 19.01 7.90 13.58
N ARG A 352 19.73 8.94 13.14
CA ARG A 352 21.15 9.12 13.41
C ARG A 352 21.42 9.31 14.89
N GLU A 353 20.70 10.22 15.56
CA GLU A 353 20.83 10.45 17.01
C GLU A 353 20.56 9.18 17.82
N LEU A 354 19.54 8.41 17.44
CA LEU A 354 19.20 7.14 18.06
C LEU A 354 20.30 6.10 17.88
N LYS A 355 20.83 5.99 16.67
CA LYS A 355 21.93 5.10 16.38
C LYS A 355 23.16 5.47 17.23
N GLU A 356 23.56 6.73 17.22
CA GLU A 356 24.68 7.23 18.03
C GLU A 356 24.47 7.04 19.54
N PHE A 357 23.24 7.21 20.03
CA PHE A 357 22.91 6.96 21.44
C PHE A 357 23.08 5.48 21.80
N ILE A 358 22.53 4.58 20.97
CA ILE A 358 22.62 3.15 21.18
C ILE A 358 24.07 2.66 21.06
N ASP A 359 24.77 3.07 20.00
CA ASP A 359 26.17 2.66 19.74
C ASP A 359 27.07 3.08 20.90
N ARG A 360 26.93 4.30 21.42
CA ARG A 360 27.68 4.76 22.60
C ARG A 360 27.43 3.89 23.84
N ILE A 361 26.19 3.48 24.09
CA ILE A 361 25.85 2.63 25.25
C ILE A 361 26.40 1.21 25.07
N ILE A 362 26.41 0.70 23.84
CA ILE A 362 26.99 -0.62 23.54
C ILE A 362 28.51 -0.58 23.70
N GLU A 363 29.18 0.46 23.20
CA GLU A 363 30.64 0.60 23.29
C GLU A 363 31.14 0.84 24.73
N SER A 364 30.26 1.31 25.63
CA SER A 364 30.59 1.56 27.03
C SER A 364 30.24 0.41 27.99
N ASN A 365 29.67 -0.69 27.49
CA ASN A 365 29.44 -1.95 28.21
C ASN A 365 30.35 -3.06 27.65
#